data_AF-A0A946QLE8-F1
#
_entry.id   AF-A0A946QLE8-F1
#
_cell.length_a   1.000
_cell.length_b   1.000
_cell.length_c   1.000
_cell.angle_alpha   90.00
_cell.angle_beta   90.00
_cell.angle_gamma   90.00
#
_symmetry.space_group_name_H-M   'P 1'
#
loop_
_entity.id
_entity.type
_entity.pdbx_description
1 polymer ?
#
loop_
_entity_poly.entity_id
_entity_poly.type
_entity_poly.pdbx_seq_one_letter_code
_entity_poly.pdbx_strand_id
1 'polypeptide(L)'
;MRVEDSAQSERNIVVYEELDQIVAWLEQVLLEPSLWRQLMDWAETSLSLETQELINTLLIECYPDEVDALEELMSVEEKLDLTPDMPLVQLKQLLETHFDWAIEADFEAAEARYWFWYQSAEKEEPRLGVRGEEAGEEKELALAIAPRAQRVYRAITDFLVDHPRALTIDLLLEHPEHMKAVRRIQTMVATAFGEIRANLWHRDMKPMHLLRTKLSFLGAHRFDPRGDRWVRVTFFQGAPVLSDFDDADADPALFDDWSFPIAPKQQRGLEPR
;
A
#
# COMPACT_ATOMS: atom_id res chain seq x y z
N MET A 1 4.12 -24.04 -7.55
CA MET A 1 3.02 -23.11 -7.90
C MET A 1 3.61 -22.08 -8.86
N ARG A 2 3.12 -21.98 -10.11
CA ARG A 2 3.74 -21.12 -11.14
C ARG A 2 2.92 -19.85 -11.29
N VAL A 3 3.47 -18.72 -10.87
CA VAL A 3 2.93 -17.37 -11.13
C VAL A 3 3.24 -17.02 -12.59
N GLU A 4 2.34 -16.32 -13.28
CA GLU A 4 2.54 -15.99 -14.70
C GLU A 4 3.49 -14.80 -14.89
N ASP A 5 3.48 -13.85 -13.95
CA ASP A 5 4.41 -12.73 -13.92
C ASP A 5 5.84 -13.22 -13.60
N SER A 6 6.80 -12.93 -14.48
CA SER A 6 8.18 -13.39 -14.32
C SER A 6 8.86 -12.73 -13.13
N ALA A 7 8.66 -11.43 -12.94
CA ALA A 7 9.29 -10.68 -11.85
C ALA A 7 8.79 -11.12 -10.46
N GLN A 8 7.50 -11.43 -10.31
CA GLN A 8 6.97 -12.03 -9.08
C GLN A 8 7.45 -13.47 -8.92
N SER A 9 7.58 -14.24 -10.00
CA SER A 9 8.11 -15.60 -9.94
C SER A 9 9.56 -15.63 -9.44
N GLU A 10 10.40 -14.73 -9.92
CA GLU A 10 11.79 -14.58 -9.46
C GLU A 10 11.86 -14.21 -7.98
N ARG A 11 11.04 -13.24 -7.54
CA ARG A 11 10.98 -12.86 -6.12
C ARG A 11 10.51 -14.02 -5.24
N ASN A 12 9.52 -14.81 -5.67
CA ASN A 12 9.09 -15.99 -4.93
C ASN A 12 10.20 -17.06 -4.78
N ILE A 13 11.07 -17.20 -5.77
CA ILE A 13 12.24 -18.10 -5.69
C ILE A 13 13.21 -17.58 -4.62
N VAL A 14 13.50 -16.28 -4.64
CA VAL A 14 14.35 -15.64 -3.63
C VAL A 14 13.78 -15.84 -2.22
N VAL A 15 12.48 -15.59 -2.02
CA VAL A 15 11.82 -15.82 -0.73
C VAL A 15 11.99 -17.27 -0.27
N TYR A 16 11.77 -18.23 -1.17
CA TYR A 16 11.92 -19.65 -0.84
C TYR A 16 13.35 -20.01 -0.42
N GLU A 17 14.36 -19.51 -1.11
CA GLU A 17 15.78 -19.75 -0.77
C GLU A 17 16.18 -19.05 0.54
N GLU A 18 15.61 -17.88 0.82
CA GLU A 18 15.85 -17.12 2.05
C GLU A 18 15.21 -17.76 3.29
N LEU A 19 14.16 -18.59 3.14
CA LEU A 19 13.58 -19.34 4.26
C LEU A 19 14.58 -20.25 4.96
N ASP A 20 15.47 -20.91 4.22
CA ASP A 20 16.51 -21.77 4.80
C ASP A 20 17.48 -20.95 5.67
N GLN A 21 17.76 -19.70 5.28
CA GLN A 21 18.61 -18.79 6.06
C GLN A 21 17.92 -18.37 7.36
N ILE A 22 16.62 -18.09 7.32
CA ILE A 22 15.83 -17.75 8.52
C ILE A 22 15.84 -18.92 9.50
N VAL A 23 15.59 -20.14 9.02
CA VAL A 23 15.60 -21.34 9.87
C VAL A 23 16.98 -21.53 10.51
N ALA A 24 18.05 -21.45 9.72
CA ALA A 24 19.41 -21.59 10.22
C ALA A 24 19.79 -20.49 11.24
N TRP A 25 19.28 -19.27 11.07
CA TRP A 25 19.47 -18.18 12.03
C TRP A 25 18.73 -18.46 13.34
N LEU A 26 17.46 -18.84 13.27
CA LEU A 26 16.63 -19.16 14.44
C LEU A 26 17.19 -20.32 15.27
N GLU A 27 17.84 -21.30 14.64
CA GLU A 27 18.50 -22.42 15.33
C GLU A 27 19.73 -21.99 16.15
N GLN A 28 20.33 -20.84 15.86
CA GLN A 28 21.55 -20.35 16.50
C GLN A 28 21.30 -19.30 17.58
N VAL A 29 20.15 -18.65 17.57
CA VAL A 29 19.82 -17.53 18.45
C VAL A 29 19.13 -18.01 19.73
N LEU A 30 19.45 -17.36 20.85
CA LEU A 30 18.85 -17.67 22.13
C LEU A 30 17.39 -17.19 22.20
N LEU A 31 16.54 -18.00 22.83
CA LEU A 31 15.15 -17.65 23.13
C LEU A 31 15.10 -16.61 24.25
N GLU A 32 15.17 -15.34 23.87
CA GLU A 32 15.09 -14.17 24.77
C GLU A 32 13.92 -13.25 24.40
N PRO A 33 13.43 -12.39 25.31
CA PRO A 33 12.32 -11.46 25.01
C PRO A 33 12.60 -10.50 23.83
N SER A 34 13.85 -10.31 23.44
CA SER A 34 14.28 -9.48 22.33
C SER A 34 14.38 -10.23 20.99
N LEU A 35 14.09 -11.53 20.95
CA LEU A 35 14.27 -12.40 19.78
C LEU A 35 13.66 -11.81 18.50
N TRP A 36 12.40 -11.39 18.55
CA TRP A 36 11.71 -10.88 17.35
C TRP A 36 12.29 -9.56 16.87
N ARG A 37 12.73 -8.69 17.77
CA ARG A 37 13.47 -7.48 17.39
C ARG A 37 14.78 -7.84 16.70
N GLN A 38 15.55 -8.78 17.26
CA GLN A 38 16.81 -9.23 16.66
C GLN A 38 16.58 -9.87 15.28
N LEU A 39 15.52 -10.65 15.12
CA LEU A 39 15.14 -11.25 13.84
C LEU A 39 14.82 -10.18 12.81
N MET A 40 14.03 -9.17 13.18
CA MET A 40 13.66 -8.07 12.28
C MET A 40 14.88 -7.21 11.89
N ASP A 41 15.72 -6.83 12.85
CA ASP A 41 16.94 -6.06 12.59
C ASP A 41 17.91 -6.82 11.65
N TRP A 42 18.03 -8.14 11.82
CA TRP A 42 18.81 -8.99 10.92
C TRP A 42 18.15 -9.12 9.55
N ALA A 43 16.85 -9.35 9.48
CA ALA A 43 16.10 -9.51 8.24
C ALA A 43 16.18 -8.25 7.36
N GLU A 44 16.09 -7.06 7.95
CA GLU A 44 16.25 -5.76 7.26
C GLU A 44 17.59 -5.64 6.52
N THR A 45 18.66 -6.24 7.06
CA THR A 45 20.01 -6.16 6.49
C THR A 45 20.39 -7.32 5.58
N SER A 46 19.69 -8.46 5.71
CA SER A 46 20.14 -9.73 5.13
C SER A 46 19.15 -10.34 4.13
N LEU A 47 17.88 -9.94 4.15
CA LEU A 47 16.82 -10.58 3.37
C LEU A 47 16.12 -9.60 2.43
N SER A 48 15.51 -10.13 1.38
CA SER A 48 14.67 -9.35 0.48
C SER A 48 13.41 -8.81 1.17
N LEU A 49 12.87 -7.71 0.65
CA LEU A 49 11.68 -7.07 1.22
C LEU A 49 10.48 -8.02 1.29
N GLU A 50 10.25 -8.87 0.27
CA GLU A 50 9.13 -9.81 0.31
C GLU A 50 9.28 -10.85 1.42
N THR A 51 10.51 -11.26 1.73
CA THR A 51 10.79 -12.16 2.85
C THR A 51 10.60 -11.46 4.20
N GLN A 52 10.99 -10.19 4.32
CA GLN A 52 10.71 -9.38 5.52
C GLN A 52 9.20 -9.28 5.77
N GLU A 53 8.39 -9.02 4.74
CA GLU A 53 6.93 -8.98 4.85
C GLU A 53 6.32 -10.35 5.20
N LEU A 54 6.92 -11.45 4.73
CA LEU A 54 6.51 -12.80 5.14
C LEU A 54 6.77 -13.03 6.63
N ILE A 55 7.94 -12.64 7.15
CA ILE A 55 8.25 -12.73 8.58
C ILE A 55 7.25 -11.90 9.40
N ASN A 56 6.99 -10.65 9.00
CA ASN A 56 6.00 -9.79 9.66
C ASN A 56 4.62 -10.46 9.72
N THR A 57 4.18 -11.04 8.61
CA THR A 57 2.89 -11.73 8.53
C THR A 57 2.84 -12.91 9.49
N LEU A 58 3.87 -13.76 9.50
CA LEU A 58 3.94 -14.91 10.41
C LEU A 58 3.96 -14.48 11.88
N LEU A 59 4.67 -13.42 12.23
CA LEU A 59 4.68 -12.89 13.59
C LEU A 59 3.30 -12.37 14.01
N ILE A 60 2.60 -11.64 13.12
CA ILE A 60 1.23 -11.19 13.38
C ILE A 60 0.31 -12.40 13.62
N GLU A 61 0.38 -13.41 12.76
CA GLU A 61 -0.46 -14.62 12.85
C GLU A 61 -0.16 -15.48 14.10
N CYS A 62 1.09 -15.50 14.58
CA CYS A 62 1.48 -16.27 15.76
C CYS A 62 1.02 -15.66 17.10
N TYR A 63 0.62 -14.38 17.12
CA TYR A 63 0.25 -13.67 18.34
C TYR A 63 -1.12 -12.97 18.23
N PRO A 64 -2.22 -13.73 17.97
CA PRO A 64 -3.56 -13.16 17.78
C PRO A 64 -4.02 -12.31 18.97
N ASP A 65 -3.70 -12.73 20.21
CA ASP A 65 -4.05 -12.01 21.43
C ASP A 65 -3.48 -10.57 21.49
N GLU A 66 -2.40 -10.29 20.75
CA GLU A 66 -1.76 -8.97 20.69
C GLU A 66 -2.30 -8.10 19.52
N VAL A 67 -2.87 -8.72 18.48
CA VAL A 67 -3.21 -8.04 17.21
C VAL A 67 -4.70 -8.00 16.90
N ASP A 68 -5.51 -8.93 17.40
CA ASP A 68 -6.94 -9.02 17.08
C ASP A 68 -7.68 -7.74 17.51
N ALA A 69 -7.32 -7.18 18.66
CA ALA A 69 -7.91 -5.91 19.13
C ALA A 69 -7.58 -4.71 18.22
N LEU A 70 -6.57 -4.80 17.34
CA LEU A 70 -6.25 -3.76 16.36
C LEU A 70 -7.22 -3.76 15.19
N GLU A 71 -7.92 -4.87 14.92
CA GLU A 71 -8.98 -4.94 13.90
C GLU A 71 -10.08 -3.91 14.17
N GLU A 72 -10.45 -3.76 15.45
CA GLU A 72 -11.45 -2.78 15.90
C GLU A 72 -11.04 -1.32 15.61
N LEU A 73 -9.76 -1.09 15.30
CA LEU A 73 -9.18 0.21 14.95
C LEU A 73 -9.03 0.42 13.43
N MET A 74 -9.48 -0.51 12.59
CA MET A 74 -9.41 -0.39 11.13
C MET A 74 -10.47 0.54 10.53
N SER A 75 -11.46 0.96 11.32
CA SER A 75 -12.40 2.00 10.94
C SER A 75 -11.74 3.38 11.04
N VAL A 76 -12.00 4.25 10.06
CA VAL A 76 -11.50 5.63 10.05
C VAL A 76 -12.64 6.61 9.85
N GLU A 77 -12.63 7.69 10.63
CA GLU A 77 -13.48 8.85 10.36
C GLU A 77 -12.86 9.64 9.20
N GLU A 78 -13.52 9.68 8.05
CA GLU A 78 -13.06 10.40 6.87
C GLU A 78 -13.14 11.92 7.08
N LYS A 79 -12.12 12.49 7.72
CA LYS A 79 -12.02 13.92 8.01
C LYS A 79 -10.76 14.51 7.42
N LEU A 80 -10.89 15.67 6.78
CA LEU A 80 -9.77 16.48 6.32
C LEU A 80 -9.87 17.85 6.98
N ASP A 81 -9.02 18.13 7.95
CA ASP A 81 -9.08 19.38 8.72
C ASP A 81 -8.19 20.47 8.13
N LEU A 82 -8.60 21.72 8.32
CA LEU A 82 -7.79 22.91 8.03
C LEU A 82 -7.42 23.56 9.37
N THR A 83 -6.13 23.81 9.57
CA THR A 83 -5.62 24.68 10.63
C THR A 83 -5.22 26.02 9.99
N PRO A 84 -6.15 26.99 9.87
CA PRO A 84 -5.94 28.23 9.12
C PRO A 84 -4.88 29.15 9.74
N ASP A 85 -4.74 29.09 11.06
CA ASP A 85 -3.83 29.89 11.87
C ASP A 85 -2.43 29.25 12.04
N MET A 86 -2.18 28.09 11.41
CA MET A 86 -0.84 27.50 11.37
C MET A 86 0.13 28.48 10.65
N PRO A 87 1.26 28.86 11.28
CA PRO A 87 2.30 29.64 10.61
C PRO A 87 2.71 29.00 9.30
N LEU A 88 2.78 29.79 8.23
CA LEU A 88 3.06 29.26 6.89
C LEU A 88 4.45 28.60 6.81
N VAL A 89 5.41 29.10 7.59
CA VAL A 89 6.73 28.50 7.77
C VAL A 89 6.66 27.09 8.39
N GLN A 90 5.72 26.86 9.30
CA GLN A 90 5.50 25.54 9.90
C GLN A 90 4.93 24.56 8.87
N LEU A 91 3.96 25.01 8.05
CA LEU A 91 3.44 24.18 6.96
C LEU A 91 4.55 23.81 5.95
N LYS A 92 5.45 24.75 5.64
CA LYS A 92 6.64 24.48 4.80
C LYS A 92 7.51 23.37 5.40
N GLN A 93 7.80 23.44 6.70
CA GLN A 93 8.62 22.45 7.41
C GLN A 93 7.95 21.06 7.43
N LEU A 94 6.63 21.00 7.62
CA LEU A 94 5.88 19.74 7.56
C LEU A 94 6.00 19.08 6.17
N LEU A 95 5.90 19.89 5.11
CA LEU A 95 6.14 19.44 3.74
C LEU A 95 7.57 18.92 3.55
N GLU A 96 8.58 19.64 4.02
CA GLU A 96 10.00 19.21 3.94
C GLU A 96 10.27 17.91 4.71
N THR A 97 9.53 17.65 5.78
CA THR A 97 9.76 16.48 6.63
C THR A 97 9.01 15.24 6.14
N HIS A 98 7.79 15.41 5.60
CA HIS A 98 6.89 14.29 5.30
C HIS A 98 6.60 14.11 3.80
N PHE A 99 6.91 15.11 2.99
CA PHE A 99 6.66 15.16 1.54
C PHE A 99 7.93 15.49 0.75
N ASP A 100 9.13 15.31 1.33
CA ASP A 100 10.43 15.40 0.64
C ASP A 100 10.42 14.63 -0.69
N TRP A 101 9.96 13.38 -0.66
CA TRP A 101 9.81 12.50 -1.82
C TRP A 101 8.95 13.09 -2.95
N ALA A 102 7.99 13.96 -2.60
CA ALA A 102 7.15 14.65 -3.56
C ALA A 102 7.77 15.98 -4.00
N ILE A 103 8.44 16.70 -3.10
CA ILE A 103 9.05 18.00 -3.38
C ILE A 103 10.24 17.86 -4.33
N GLU A 104 11.05 16.82 -4.13
CA GLU A 104 12.27 16.56 -4.90
C GLU A 104 12.00 15.91 -6.27
N ALA A 105 10.79 15.40 -6.51
CA ALA A 105 10.44 14.74 -7.76
C ALA A 105 10.35 15.73 -8.94
N ASP A 106 10.92 15.34 -10.08
CA ASP A 106 10.78 16.10 -11.34
C ASP A 106 9.48 15.74 -12.05
N PHE A 107 8.42 16.51 -11.78
CA PHE A 107 7.16 16.37 -12.49
C PHE A 107 7.15 17.06 -13.87
N GLU A 108 8.22 17.69 -14.35
CA GLU A 108 8.24 18.21 -15.74
C GLU A 108 8.67 17.14 -16.75
N ALA A 109 9.34 16.07 -16.29
CA ALA A 109 9.66 14.93 -17.11
C ALA A 109 8.39 14.24 -17.67
N ALA A 110 8.42 13.89 -18.97
CA ALA A 110 7.30 13.21 -19.63
C ALA A 110 6.92 11.89 -18.94
N GLU A 111 7.92 11.11 -18.53
CA GLU A 111 7.74 9.85 -17.80
C GLU A 111 7.05 10.05 -16.44
N ALA A 112 7.33 11.17 -15.76
CA ALA A 112 6.72 11.52 -14.48
C ALA A 112 5.27 12.03 -14.61
N ARG A 113 4.80 12.27 -15.84
CA ARG A 113 3.46 12.78 -16.18
C ARG A 113 2.70 11.87 -17.15
N TYR A 114 3.01 10.59 -17.15
CA TYR A 114 2.46 9.64 -18.12
C TYR A 114 0.98 9.30 -17.86
N TRP A 115 0.60 9.01 -16.62
CA TRP A 115 -0.76 8.61 -16.24
C TRP A 115 -1.61 9.80 -15.79
N PHE A 116 -2.91 9.73 -16.05
CA PHE A 116 -3.94 10.49 -15.33
C PHE A 116 -5.04 9.57 -14.84
N TRP A 117 -5.62 9.90 -13.68
CA TRP A 117 -6.70 9.13 -13.08
C TRP A 117 -8.04 9.81 -13.36
N TYR A 118 -9.07 9.08 -13.76
CA TYR A 118 -10.41 9.64 -14.01
C TYR A 118 -11.51 8.70 -13.51
N GLN A 119 -12.74 9.22 -13.36
CA GLN A 119 -13.93 8.40 -13.10
C GLN A 119 -14.75 8.32 -14.39
N SER A 120 -15.15 7.11 -14.79
CA SER A 120 -16.01 6.91 -15.96
C SER A 120 -17.47 7.12 -15.58
N ALA A 121 -18.27 7.68 -16.49
CA ALA A 121 -19.72 7.79 -16.27
C ALA A 121 -20.41 6.41 -16.19
N GLU A 122 -19.88 5.41 -16.89
CA GLU A 122 -20.42 4.04 -16.92
C GLU A 122 -19.97 3.18 -15.74
N LYS A 123 -18.91 3.60 -15.02
CA LYS A 123 -18.29 2.85 -13.92
C LYS A 123 -17.73 3.78 -12.87
N GLU A 124 -18.21 3.64 -11.63
CA GLU A 124 -17.84 4.51 -10.50
C GLU A 124 -16.39 4.31 -9.99
N GLU A 125 -15.67 3.29 -10.47
CA GLU A 125 -14.29 3.04 -10.06
C GLU A 125 -13.27 3.93 -10.80
N PRO A 126 -12.20 4.40 -10.11
CA PRO A 126 -11.10 5.11 -10.75
C PRO A 126 -10.46 4.30 -11.89
N ARG A 127 -10.22 4.98 -13.01
CA ARG A 127 -9.59 4.45 -14.23
C ARG A 127 -8.31 5.23 -14.51
N LEU A 128 -7.47 4.64 -15.34
CA LEU A 128 -6.21 5.24 -15.80
C LEU A 128 -6.29 5.48 -17.30
N GLY A 129 -5.84 6.67 -17.71
CA GLY A 129 -5.63 7.02 -19.10
C GLY A 129 -4.19 7.51 -19.33
N VAL A 130 -3.68 7.29 -20.53
CA VAL A 130 -2.37 7.81 -20.97
C VAL A 130 -2.52 9.27 -21.38
N ARG A 131 -1.76 10.15 -20.72
CA ARG A 131 -1.80 11.60 -20.95
C ARG A 131 -1.39 11.94 -22.38
N GLY A 132 -2.14 12.80 -23.04
CA GLY A 132 -1.92 13.18 -24.43
C GLY A 132 -2.33 12.15 -25.49
N GLU A 133 -2.68 10.91 -25.10
CA GLU A 133 -3.19 9.88 -26.01
C GLU A 133 -4.69 9.64 -25.82
N GLU A 134 -5.16 9.62 -24.57
CA GLU A 134 -6.55 9.37 -24.21
C GLU A 134 -7.28 10.66 -23.80
N ALA A 135 -8.57 10.75 -24.15
CA ALA A 135 -9.42 11.87 -23.72
C ALA A 135 -9.81 11.73 -22.23
N GLY A 136 -10.16 12.85 -21.58
CA GLY A 136 -10.61 12.87 -20.18
C GLY A 136 -9.58 13.37 -19.18
N GLU A 137 -8.41 13.83 -19.63
CA GLU A 137 -7.41 14.49 -18.78
C GLU A 137 -8.02 15.70 -18.05
N GLU A 138 -8.95 16.41 -18.67
CA GLU A 138 -9.68 17.53 -18.07
C GLU A 138 -10.59 17.13 -16.90
N LYS A 139 -10.87 15.83 -16.76
CA LYS A 139 -11.68 15.22 -15.69
C LYS A 139 -10.82 14.47 -14.67
N GLU A 140 -9.52 14.79 -14.62
CA GLU A 140 -8.59 14.11 -13.74
C GLU A 140 -8.99 14.23 -12.25
N LEU A 141 -9.02 13.08 -11.58
CA LEU A 141 -9.29 12.95 -10.16
C LEU A 141 -8.12 13.45 -9.31
N ALA A 142 -8.47 13.81 -8.07
CA ALA A 142 -7.50 14.32 -7.12
C ALA A 142 -6.65 13.28 -6.38
N LEU A 143 -6.37 12.13 -7.01
CA LEU A 143 -5.69 10.99 -6.38
C LEU A 143 -4.18 11.20 -6.21
N ALA A 144 -3.49 11.72 -7.24
CA ALA A 144 -2.05 11.97 -7.15
C ALA A 144 -1.76 13.18 -6.25
N ILE A 145 -1.34 12.93 -5.01
CA ILE A 145 -1.03 14.00 -4.05
C ILE A 145 0.33 14.65 -4.33
N ALA A 146 1.32 13.88 -4.78
CA ALA A 146 2.71 14.33 -4.90
C ALA A 146 2.89 15.62 -5.72
N PRO A 147 2.33 15.74 -6.94
CA PRO A 147 2.44 16.96 -7.73
C PRO A 147 1.69 18.15 -7.10
N ARG A 148 0.62 17.88 -6.34
CA ARG A 148 -0.13 18.91 -5.63
C ARG A 148 0.65 19.43 -4.44
N ALA A 149 1.27 18.53 -3.67
CA ALA A 149 2.14 18.89 -2.54
C ALA A 149 3.34 19.73 -3.02
N GLN A 150 3.97 19.38 -4.14
CA GLN A 150 5.06 20.20 -4.70
C GLN A 150 4.58 21.59 -5.13
N ARG A 151 3.40 21.71 -5.77
CA ARG A 151 2.84 23.04 -6.13
C ARG A 151 2.55 23.89 -4.90
N VAL A 152 1.97 23.29 -3.85
CA VAL A 152 1.75 23.96 -2.56
C VAL A 152 3.09 24.42 -1.97
N TYR A 153 4.12 23.56 -1.98
CA TYR A 153 5.45 23.90 -1.47
C TYR A 153 6.08 25.09 -2.22
N ARG A 154 5.98 25.13 -3.55
CA ARG A 154 6.46 26.25 -4.37
C ARG A 154 5.71 27.53 -4.03
N ALA A 155 4.37 27.49 -4.00
CA ALA A 155 3.54 28.64 -3.64
C ALA A 155 3.85 29.18 -2.24
N ILE A 156 4.04 28.28 -1.25
CA ILE A 156 4.48 28.66 0.10
C ILE A 156 5.84 29.36 0.06
N THR A 157 6.80 28.78 -0.66
CA THR A 157 8.18 29.29 -0.73
C THR A 157 8.20 30.69 -1.33
N ASP A 158 7.47 30.91 -2.42
CA ASP A 158 7.38 32.21 -3.08
C ASP A 158 6.66 33.23 -2.18
N PHE A 159 5.53 32.86 -1.58
CA PHE A 159 4.74 33.74 -0.72
C PHE A 159 5.50 34.19 0.55
N LEU A 160 6.33 33.31 1.13
CA LEU A 160 7.12 33.62 2.31
C LEU A 160 8.24 34.64 2.07
N VAL A 161 8.63 34.89 0.81
CA VAL A 161 9.63 35.92 0.47
C VAL A 161 9.14 37.30 0.90
N ASP A 162 7.89 37.63 0.58
CA ASP A 162 7.28 38.93 0.87
C ASP A 162 6.51 38.92 2.20
N HIS A 163 6.08 37.75 2.66
CA HIS A 163 5.24 37.58 3.86
C HIS A 163 5.83 36.57 4.86
N PRO A 164 6.99 36.85 5.49
CA PRO A 164 7.71 35.89 6.33
C PRO A 164 6.98 35.46 7.62
N ARG A 165 5.90 36.16 7.99
CA ARG A 165 5.05 35.86 9.16
C ARG A 165 3.62 35.47 8.78
N ALA A 166 3.38 35.15 7.50
CA ALA A 166 2.08 34.72 7.02
C ALA A 166 1.59 33.47 7.75
N LEU A 167 0.27 33.35 7.83
CA LEU A 167 -0.42 32.15 8.26
C LEU A 167 -0.89 31.36 7.03
N THR A 168 -1.28 30.12 7.25
CA THR A 168 -1.82 29.24 6.21
C THR A 168 -3.03 29.85 5.51
N ILE A 169 -3.89 30.57 6.25
CA ILE A 169 -5.05 31.25 5.67
C ILE A 169 -4.67 32.38 4.71
N ASP A 170 -3.57 33.09 4.95
CA ASP A 170 -3.14 34.19 4.09
C ASP A 170 -2.80 33.66 2.69
N LEU A 171 -2.07 32.54 2.61
CA LEU A 171 -1.81 31.84 1.35
C LEU A 171 -3.12 31.39 0.68
N LEU A 172 -4.04 30.81 1.45
CA LEU A 172 -5.28 30.23 0.88
C LEU A 172 -6.30 31.29 0.44
N LEU A 173 -6.21 32.52 0.92
CA LEU A 173 -7.00 33.65 0.42
C LEU A 173 -6.52 34.09 -0.97
N GLU A 174 -5.21 34.04 -1.23
CA GLU A 174 -4.63 34.37 -2.53
C GLU A 174 -4.64 33.19 -3.51
N HIS A 175 -4.45 31.97 -3.00
CA HIS A 175 -4.36 30.71 -3.76
C HIS A 175 -5.40 29.66 -3.28
N PRO A 176 -6.71 29.92 -3.44
CA PRO A 176 -7.76 29.03 -2.94
C PRO A 176 -7.72 27.62 -3.55
N GLU A 177 -7.12 27.44 -4.74
CA GLU A 177 -6.91 26.14 -5.39
C GLU A 177 -6.09 25.16 -4.55
N HIS A 178 -5.29 25.64 -3.59
CA HIS A 178 -4.46 24.82 -2.71
C HIS A 178 -5.22 24.26 -1.50
N MET A 179 -6.43 24.75 -1.20
CA MET A 179 -7.15 24.43 0.03
C MET A 179 -7.33 22.93 0.27
N LYS A 180 -7.71 22.16 -0.76
CA LYS A 180 -7.90 20.70 -0.64
C LYS A 180 -6.60 19.97 -0.34
N ALA A 181 -5.51 20.38 -0.99
CA ALA A 181 -4.20 19.78 -0.78
C ALA A 181 -3.66 20.13 0.62
N VAL A 182 -3.77 21.38 1.05
CA VAL A 182 -3.33 21.83 2.39
C VAL A 182 -4.08 21.09 3.49
N ARG A 183 -5.41 20.95 3.38
CA ARG A 183 -6.21 20.15 4.35
C ARG A 183 -5.71 18.71 4.45
N ARG A 184 -5.50 18.07 3.30
CA ARG A 184 -4.98 16.70 3.24
C ARG A 184 -3.58 16.61 3.87
N ILE A 185 -2.66 17.50 3.50
CA ILE A 185 -1.31 17.55 4.07
C ILE A 185 -1.39 17.69 5.60
N GLN A 186 -2.08 18.71 6.10
CA GLN A 186 -2.19 18.96 7.55
C GLN A 186 -2.79 17.79 8.32
N THR A 187 -3.75 17.08 7.72
CA THR A 187 -4.38 15.91 8.35
C THR A 187 -3.45 14.69 8.31
N MET A 188 -2.87 14.39 7.15
CA MET A 188 -2.14 13.13 6.94
C MET A 188 -0.78 13.12 7.63
N VAL A 189 -0.13 14.28 7.84
CA VAL A 189 1.14 14.35 8.61
C VAL A 189 0.98 13.96 10.08
N ALA A 190 -0.23 13.95 10.61
CA ALA A 190 -0.52 13.48 11.97
C ALA A 190 -0.59 11.94 12.07
N THR A 191 -0.44 11.23 10.95
CA THR A 191 -0.56 9.76 10.87
C THR A 191 0.72 9.12 10.34
N ALA A 192 1.00 7.86 10.72
CA ALA A 192 2.22 7.16 10.32
C ALA A 192 2.25 6.80 8.82
N PHE A 193 1.11 6.41 8.26
CA PHE A 193 0.96 5.91 6.88
C PHE A 193 -0.17 6.60 6.09
N GLY A 194 -0.44 7.88 6.38
CA GLY A 194 -1.58 8.61 5.78
C GLY A 194 -1.48 8.86 4.29
N GLU A 195 -0.32 8.66 3.67
CA GLU A 195 -0.12 8.91 2.25
C GLU A 195 0.54 7.72 1.55
N ILE A 196 0.07 7.46 0.33
CA ILE A 196 0.78 6.64 -0.63
C ILE A 196 1.97 7.47 -1.15
N ARG A 197 3.16 7.17 -0.65
CA ARG A 197 4.41 7.87 -1.01
C ARG A 197 4.95 7.39 -2.37
N ALA A 198 4.26 7.76 -3.45
CA ALA A 198 4.67 7.45 -4.80
C ALA A 198 4.17 8.50 -5.80
N ASN A 199 4.87 8.65 -6.94
CA ASN A 199 4.35 9.42 -8.07
C ASN A 199 3.29 8.59 -8.81
N LEU A 200 2.01 8.84 -8.51
CA LEU A 200 0.88 8.18 -9.16
C LEU A 200 0.64 8.60 -10.63
N TRP A 201 1.49 9.46 -11.19
CA TRP A 201 1.53 9.78 -12.62
C TRP A 201 2.66 9.09 -13.37
N HIS A 202 3.65 8.52 -12.67
CA HIS A 202 4.85 8.00 -13.30
C HIS A 202 4.55 6.80 -14.21
N ARG A 203 5.18 6.69 -15.37
CA ARG A 203 4.95 5.62 -16.34
C ARG A 203 5.05 4.22 -15.72
N ASP A 204 6.06 4.02 -14.88
CA ASP A 204 6.34 2.75 -14.21
C ASP A 204 5.52 2.53 -12.92
N MET A 205 4.64 3.46 -12.53
CA MET A 205 3.71 3.22 -11.43
C MET A 205 2.81 2.03 -11.79
N LYS A 206 2.76 1.05 -10.88
CA LYS A 206 1.92 -0.15 -11.05
C LYS A 206 0.63 -0.01 -10.23
N PRO A 207 -0.53 0.22 -10.87
CA PRO A 207 -1.81 0.40 -10.18
C PRO A 207 -2.19 -0.82 -9.34
N MET A 208 -1.69 -1.99 -9.74
CA MET A 208 -1.85 -3.24 -9.02
C MET A 208 -1.39 -3.15 -7.57
N HIS A 209 -0.33 -2.41 -7.23
CA HIS A 209 0.10 -2.31 -5.83
C HIS A 209 -0.98 -1.64 -4.97
N LEU A 210 -1.63 -0.59 -5.47
CA LEU A 210 -2.75 0.06 -4.79
C LEU A 210 -3.95 -0.88 -4.64
N LEU A 211 -4.24 -1.65 -5.68
CA LEU A 211 -5.33 -2.63 -5.65
C LEU A 211 -5.05 -3.75 -4.65
N ARG A 212 -3.82 -4.27 -4.58
CA ARG A 212 -3.43 -5.29 -3.60
C ARG A 212 -3.67 -4.80 -2.17
N THR A 213 -3.21 -3.59 -1.84
CA THR A 213 -3.44 -2.98 -0.52
C THR A 213 -4.93 -2.78 -0.24
N LYS A 214 -5.71 -2.27 -1.20
CA LYS A 214 -7.16 -2.11 -1.01
C LYS A 214 -7.84 -3.46 -0.74
N LEU A 215 -7.52 -4.47 -1.54
CA LEU A 215 -8.17 -5.78 -1.50
C LEU A 215 -7.74 -6.60 -0.28
N SER A 216 -6.55 -6.37 0.28
CA SER A 216 -6.13 -7.05 1.52
C SER A 216 -7.02 -6.66 2.70
N PHE A 217 -7.51 -5.43 2.76
CA PHE A 217 -8.52 -5.03 3.76
C PHE A 217 -9.87 -5.72 3.60
N LEU A 218 -10.15 -6.32 2.43
CA LEU A 218 -11.39 -7.03 2.14
C LEU A 218 -11.27 -8.55 2.29
N GLY A 219 -10.16 -9.05 2.85
CA GLY A 219 -9.92 -10.49 3.01
C GLY A 219 -9.62 -11.21 1.68
N ALA A 220 -9.07 -10.51 0.69
CA ALA A 220 -8.60 -11.14 -0.53
C ALA A 220 -7.27 -11.86 -0.29
N HIS A 221 -7.14 -13.08 -0.82
CA HIS A 221 -5.93 -13.89 -0.78
C HIS A 221 -5.39 -14.17 -2.20
N ARG A 222 -4.20 -14.79 -2.27
CA ARG A 222 -3.53 -15.21 -3.52
C ARG A 222 -3.51 -14.14 -4.60
N PHE A 223 -2.83 -13.04 -4.31
CA PHE A 223 -2.56 -11.99 -5.29
C PHE A 223 -1.62 -12.50 -6.38
N ASP A 224 -2.19 -13.01 -7.47
CA ASP A 224 -1.45 -13.47 -8.63
C ASP A 224 -1.44 -12.36 -9.71
N PRO A 225 -0.31 -11.64 -9.85
CA PRO A 225 -0.18 -10.63 -10.88
C PRO A 225 -0.22 -11.26 -12.26
N ARG A 226 -0.94 -10.61 -13.17
CA ARG A 226 -1.14 -11.03 -14.57
C ARG A 226 -0.73 -9.93 -15.54
N GLY A 227 0.11 -9.02 -15.05
CA GLY A 227 0.59 -7.79 -15.69
C GLY A 227 0.54 -6.62 -14.70
N ASP A 228 1.02 -5.44 -15.11
CA ASP A 228 1.14 -4.29 -14.20
C ASP A 228 -0.20 -3.69 -13.76
N ARG A 229 -1.28 -4.00 -14.49
CA ARG A 229 -2.63 -3.42 -14.27
C ARG A 229 -3.68 -4.43 -13.83
N TRP A 230 -3.35 -5.73 -13.83
CA TRP A 230 -4.31 -6.78 -13.53
C TRP A 230 -3.74 -7.76 -12.52
N VAL A 231 -4.51 -7.99 -11.45
CA VAL A 231 -4.23 -8.97 -10.42
C VAL A 231 -5.43 -9.89 -10.28
N ARG A 232 -5.16 -11.19 -10.26
CA ARG A 232 -6.15 -12.20 -9.87
C ARG A 232 -6.06 -12.37 -8.36
N VAL A 233 -7.21 -12.41 -7.70
CA VAL A 233 -7.32 -12.68 -6.27
C VAL A 233 -8.34 -13.79 -6.03
N THR A 234 -8.23 -14.43 -4.87
CA THR A 234 -9.18 -15.42 -4.38
C THR A 234 -9.77 -14.91 -3.08
N PHE A 235 -11.09 -14.75 -3.04
CA PHE A 235 -11.82 -14.53 -1.79
C PHE A 235 -12.29 -15.87 -1.24
N PHE A 236 -12.44 -15.95 0.09
CA PHE A 236 -13.00 -17.12 0.78
C PHE A 236 -12.30 -18.43 0.39
N GLN A 237 -10.97 -18.41 0.29
CA GLN A 237 -10.22 -19.59 -0.10
C GLN A 237 -10.44 -20.70 0.94
N GLY A 238 -10.90 -21.86 0.49
CA GLY A 238 -11.17 -23.00 1.37
C GLY A 238 -12.57 -23.01 1.96
N ALA A 239 -13.32 -21.91 1.88
CA ALA A 239 -14.67 -21.83 2.44
C ALA A 239 -15.60 -22.91 1.88
N PRO A 240 -16.47 -23.48 2.73
CA PRO A 240 -17.42 -24.49 2.30
C PRO A 240 -18.35 -23.93 1.22
N VAL A 241 -18.59 -24.74 0.19
CA VAL A 241 -19.57 -24.47 -0.87
C VAL A 241 -20.92 -25.07 -0.50
N LEU A 242 -21.99 -24.68 -1.19
CA LEU A 242 -23.35 -25.16 -0.89
C LEU A 242 -23.47 -26.69 -0.83
N SER A 243 -22.77 -27.41 -1.71
CA SER A 243 -22.78 -28.87 -1.72
C SER A 243 -22.16 -29.50 -0.46
N ASP A 244 -21.25 -28.80 0.22
CA ASP A 244 -20.63 -29.31 1.45
C ASP A 244 -21.65 -29.33 2.59
N PHE A 245 -22.61 -28.40 2.61
CA PHE A 245 -23.70 -28.40 3.58
C PHE A 245 -24.74 -29.49 3.33
N ASP A 246 -24.84 -29.97 2.08
CA ASP A 246 -25.73 -31.07 1.71
C ASP A 246 -25.10 -32.45 2.00
N ASP A 247 -23.79 -32.50 2.23
CA ASP A 247 -23.04 -33.72 2.55
C ASP A 247 -23.09 -33.99 4.06
N ALA A 248 -23.94 -34.96 4.45
CA ALA A 248 -24.09 -35.37 5.85
C ALA A 248 -22.81 -36.03 6.44
N ASP A 249 -21.87 -36.44 5.60
CA ASP A 249 -20.59 -37.05 6.00
C ASP A 249 -19.44 -36.03 5.97
N ALA A 250 -19.70 -34.74 5.69
CA ALA A 250 -18.68 -33.70 5.68
C ALA A 250 -18.02 -33.54 7.07
N ASP A 251 -16.70 -33.39 7.07
CA ASP A 251 -15.94 -33.14 8.29
C ASP A 251 -16.35 -31.78 8.89
N PRO A 252 -16.82 -31.72 10.15
CA PRO A 252 -17.17 -30.46 10.80
C PRO A 252 -16.05 -29.41 10.76
N ALA A 253 -14.78 -29.82 10.78
CA ALA A 253 -13.63 -28.91 10.71
C ALA A 253 -13.58 -28.10 9.39
N LEU A 254 -14.23 -28.60 8.32
CA LEU A 254 -14.38 -27.88 7.05
C LEU A 254 -15.16 -26.55 7.22
N PHE A 255 -16.07 -26.48 8.20
CA PHE A 255 -16.93 -25.32 8.39
C PHE A 255 -16.33 -24.28 9.35
N ASP A 256 -15.41 -24.70 10.22
CA ASP A 256 -14.84 -23.84 11.27
C ASP A 256 -13.42 -23.31 10.91
N ASP A 257 -12.58 -24.10 10.22
CA ASP A 257 -11.14 -23.79 10.04
C ASP A 257 -10.74 -23.50 8.58
N TRP A 258 -11.71 -23.21 7.71
CA TRP A 258 -11.47 -23.05 6.27
C TRP A 258 -10.58 -21.86 5.89
N SER A 259 -10.47 -20.86 6.76
CA SER A 259 -9.69 -19.64 6.53
C SER A 259 -8.18 -19.92 6.48
N PHE A 260 -7.72 -21.04 7.04
CA PHE A 260 -6.32 -21.41 7.04
C PHE A 260 -5.95 -22.26 5.82
N PRO A 261 -4.81 -21.98 5.16
CA PRO A 261 -4.34 -22.80 4.06
C PRO A 261 -3.99 -24.20 4.57
N ILE A 262 -4.72 -25.21 4.09
CA ILE A 262 -4.41 -26.61 4.36
C ILE A 262 -3.01 -26.93 3.80
N ALA A 263 -2.14 -27.47 4.66
CA ALA A 263 -0.82 -27.92 4.23
C ALA A 263 -0.95 -28.84 3.00
N PRO A 264 -0.24 -28.55 1.89
CA PRO A 264 -0.35 -29.37 0.69
C PRO A 264 0.09 -30.80 1.02
N LYS A 265 -0.84 -31.74 0.95
CA LYS A 265 -0.51 -33.17 1.08
C LYS A 265 0.36 -33.53 -0.12
N GLN A 266 1.61 -33.92 0.15
CA GLN A 266 2.51 -34.40 -0.88
C GLN A 266 1.86 -35.61 -1.55
N GLN A 267 1.37 -35.45 -2.79
CA GLN A 267 0.90 -36.60 -3.57
C GLN A 267 2.10 -37.51 -3.81
N ARG A 268 2.19 -38.63 -3.08
CA ARG A 268 3.04 -39.75 -3.49
C ARG A 268 2.48 -40.30 -4.79
N GLY A 269 3.04 -39.85 -5.91
CA GLY A 269 2.83 -40.46 -7.22
C GLY A 269 2.20 -39.53 -8.25
N LEU A 270 3.05 -38.78 -8.95
CA LEU A 270 2.84 -38.50 -10.36
C LEU A 270 4.03 -39.14 -11.09
N GLU A 271 3.79 -40.32 -11.69
CA GLU A 271 4.71 -40.85 -12.70
C GLU A 271 4.84 -39.84 -13.85
N PRO A 272 6.03 -39.71 -14.46
CA PRO A 272 6.25 -38.76 -15.54
C PRO A 272 5.45 -39.17 -16.78
N ARG A 273 4.71 -38.21 -17.35
CA ARG A 273 4.33 -38.21 -18.77
C ARG A 273 5.00 -37.04 -19.46
#